data_AF-A0A8I1P434-F1
#
_entry.id   AF-A0A8I1P434-F1
#
_cell.length_a   1.000
_cell.length_b   1.000
_cell.length_c   1.000
_cell.angle_alpha   90.00
_cell.angle_beta   90.00
_cell.angle_gamma   90.00
#
_symmetry.space_group_name_H-M   'P 1'
#
loop_
_entity.id
_entity.type
_entity.pdbx_description
1 polymer ?
#
loop_
_entity_poly.entity_id
_entity_poly.type
_entity_poly.pdbx_seq_one_letter_code
_entity_poly.pdbx_strand_id
1 'polypeptide(L)'
;NGFDWLLDRLCAGIEVGAADIARLGVGGLLMEIPSRPQPREGTAKAARVGAVLLAAGRSSRMGGPNKLLARFDGVPLARRTAERLAASGAGPVVAVVGHQAAQLRGLFEGLPLTVVENPDFASGLAGSLKAGIRALPPGIDGALVALADMPGVATADYDRMIATFRKHGGQVVVRATAGGQRGNPVILPRALIARIEELEGDTGARHLIETGGLEIVDVELGEAARVDVDTPEALAAAGGTVAG
;
A
#
# COMPACT_ATOMS: atom_id res chain seq x y z
N ASN A 1 24.85 -6.48 -41.18
CA ASN A 1 24.05 -7.38 -40.30
C ASN A 1 24.75 -8.77 -40.33
N GLY A 2 24.32 -9.79 -39.59
CA GLY A 2 24.92 -11.13 -39.69
C GLY A 2 24.48 -11.94 -40.93
N PHE A 3 23.49 -11.45 -41.68
CA PHE A 3 23.05 -12.00 -42.97
C PHE A 3 24.01 -11.63 -44.12
N ASP A 4 24.54 -10.40 -44.15
CA ASP A 4 25.55 -9.94 -45.11
C ASP A 4 26.83 -10.78 -44.95
N TRP A 5 27.22 -11.07 -43.70
CA TRP A 5 28.36 -11.94 -43.42
C TRP A 5 28.18 -13.38 -43.94
N LEU A 6 26.95 -13.90 -43.92
CA LEU A 6 26.64 -15.21 -44.51
C LEU A 6 26.65 -15.17 -46.03
N LEU A 7 26.10 -14.11 -46.63
CA LEU A 7 26.12 -13.92 -48.08
C LEU A 7 27.54 -13.84 -48.62
N ASP A 8 28.44 -13.10 -47.96
CA ASP A 8 29.84 -13.01 -48.37
C ASP A 8 30.53 -14.38 -48.36
N ARG A 9 30.25 -15.23 -47.37
CA ARG A 9 30.80 -16.59 -47.30
C ARG A 9 30.25 -17.50 -48.40
N LEU A 10 28.94 -17.44 -48.65
CA LEU A 10 28.31 -18.22 -49.70
C LEU A 10 28.82 -17.78 -51.09
N CYS A 11 28.96 -16.48 -51.33
CA CYS A 11 29.54 -15.94 -52.55
C CYS A 11 31.00 -16.36 -52.73
N ALA A 12 31.75 -16.52 -51.64
CA ALA A 12 33.11 -17.04 -51.65
C ALA A 12 33.21 -18.58 -51.75
N GLY A 13 32.08 -19.29 -51.88
CA GLY A 13 32.04 -20.76 -51.93
C GLY A 13 32.40 -21.44 -50.61
N ILE A 14 32.34 -20.70 -49.50
CA ILE A 14 32.66 -21.20 -48.17
C ILE A 14 31.38 -21.78 -47.55
N GLU A 15 31.45 -23.04 -47.13
CA GLU A 15 30.34 -23.72 -46.50
C GLU A 15 29.94 -23.04 -45.18
N VAL A 16 28.64 -22.90 -44.97
CA VAL A 16 28.03 -22.32 -43.77
C VAL A 16 27.26 -23.41 -43.04
N GLY A 17 27.68 -23.73 -41.82
CA GLY A 17 27.03 -24.75 -40.98
C GLY A 17 26.10 -24.18 -39.93
N ALA A 18 25.35 -25.07 -39.28
CA ALA A 18 24.44 -24.72 -38.17
C ALA A 18 25.17 -24.02 -37.00
N ALA A 19 26.45 -24.34 -36.77
CA ALA A 19 27.28 -23.69 -35.75
C ALA A 19 27.58 -22.23 -36.09
N ASP A 20 27.78 -21.90 -37.36
CA ASP A 20 28.00 -20.52 -37.82
C ASP A 20 26.74 -19.68 -37.62
N ILE A 21 25.58 -20.25 -37.93
CA ILE A 21 24.26 -19.63 -37.73
C ILE A 21 23.99 -19.39 -36.23
N ALA A 22 24.32 -20.36 -35.38
CA ALA A 22 24.11 -20.25 -33.93
C ALA A 22 24.95 -19.14 -33.28
N ARG A 23 26.17 -18.89 -33.79
CA ARG A 23 27.07 -17.83 -33.30
C ARG A 23 26.55 -16.42 -33.56
N LEU A 24 25.60 -16.24 -34.48
CA LEU A 24 25.02 -14.94 -34.83
C LEU A 24 24.01 -14.42 -33.79
N GLY A 25 23.59 -15.25 -32.83
CA GLY A 25 22.69 -14.86 -31.74
C GLY A 25 21.27 -14.44 -32.18
N VAL A 26 20.43 -14.04 -31.23
CA VAL A 26 19.05 -13.59 -31.50
C VAL A 26 19.07 -12.17 -32.09
N GLY A 27 19.29 -12.08 -33.40
CA GLY A 27 19.27 -10.82 -34.14
C GLY A 27 20.24 -10.76 -35.31
N GLY A 28 21.18 -11.70 -35.43
CA GLY A 28 22.18 -11.65 -36.49
C GLY A 28 21.63 -11.88 -37.90
N LEU A 29 20.47 -12.52 -38.08
CA LEU A 29 19.91 -12.80 -39.41
C LEU A 29 18.86 -11.80 -39.90
N LEU A 30 18.48 -10.81 -39.09
CA LEU A 30 17.37 -9.92 -39.41
C LEU A 30 17.90 -8.54 -39.76
N MET A 31 17.64 -8.09 -40.99
CA MET A 31 17.62 -6.66 -41.32
C MET A 31 16.58 -5.99 -40.42
N GLU A 32 16.96 -4.91 -39.77
CA GLU A 32 16.11 -4.11 -38.89
C GLU A 32 14.76 -3.82 -39.57
N ILE A 33 13.71 -4.45 -39.04
CA ILE A 33 12.34 -4.06 -39.35
C ILE A 33 11.97 -2.96 -38.34
N PRO A 34 11.52 -1.77 -38.76
CA PRO A 34 11.16 -0.67 -37.85
C PRO A 34 9.94 -0.99 -36.95
N SER A 35 9.34 -2.16 -37.12
CA SER A 35 8.26 -2.70 -36.30
C SER A 35 8.69 -4.00 -35.60
N ARG A 36 9.81 -3.98 -34.87
CA ARG A 36 9.95 -4.96 -33.79
C ARG A 36 8.85 -4.62 -32.78
N PRO A 37 7.90 -5.52 -32.47
CA PRO A 37 7.19 -5.38 -31.21
C PRO A 37 8.31 -5.36 -30.17
N GLN A 38 8.44 -4.24 -29.44
CA GLN A 38 9.34 -4.18 -28.30
C GLN A 38 9.17 -5.50 -27.53
N PRO A 39 10.27 -6.15 -27.08
CA PRO A 39 10.14 -7.39 -26.31
C PRO A 39 9.08 -7.08 -25.26
N ARG A 40 7.92 -7.78 -25.33
CA ARG A 40 6.75 -7.48 -24.48
C ARG A 40 7.33 -7.20 -23.12
N GLU A 41 7.26 -5.95 -22.64
CA GLU A 41 7.76 -5.57 -21.32
C GLU A 41 7.28 -6.68 -20.41
N GLY A 42 8.21 -7.54 -19.97
CA GLY A 42 7.83 -8.86 -19.47
C GLY A 42 6.84 -8.61 -18.35
N THR A 43 5.56 -8.98 -18.56
CA THR A 43 4.39 -8.42 -17.87
C THR A 43 4.80 -7.93 -16.49
N ALA A 44 5.08 -6.62 -16.36
CA ALA A 44 5.74 -6.12 -15.17
C ALA A 44 4.93 -6.61 -13.98
N LYS A 45 5.56 -7.41 -13.10
CA LYS A 45 4.85 -8.04 -12.00
C LYS A 45 4.11 -6.94 -11.25
N ALA A 46 2.78 -7.07 -11.14
CA ALA A 46 1.96 -6.04 -10.51
C ALA A 46 2.53 -5.70 -9.13
N ALA A 47 2.68 -4.39 -8.87
CA ALA A 47 3.26 -3.89 -7.62
C ALA A 47 2.54 -4.50 -6.40
N ARG A 48 3.33 -5.07 -5.48
CA ARG A 48 2.83 -5.71 -4.26
C ARG A 48 2.60 -4.64 -3.20
N VAL A 49 1.38 -4.56 -2.67
CA VAL A 49 1.00 -3.59 -1.65
C VAL A 49 0.73 -4.34 -0.36
N GLY A 50 1.57 -4.13 0.66
CA GLY A 50 1.25 -4.51 2.04
C GLY A 50 0.35 -3.46 2.69
N ALA A 51 -0.32 -3.79 3.78
CA ALA A 51 -1.12 -2.82 4.52
C ALA A 51 -0.76 -2.75 6.00
N VAL A 52 -0.80 -1.54 6.55
CA VAL A 52 -0.66 -1.25 7.97
C VAL A 52 -1.94 -0.58 8.46
N LEU A 53 -2.65 -1.26 9.36
CA LEU A 53 -3.78 -0.69 10.10
C LEU A 53 -3.27 -0.12 11.42
N LEU A 54 -3.35 1.20 11.59
CA LEU A 54 -2.97 1.87 12.83
C LEU A 54 -4.16 1.89 13.79
N ALA A 55 -4.07 1.07 14.84
CA ALA A 55 -5.07 0.90 15.90
C ALA A 55 -4.50 1.17 17.31
N ALA A 56 -3.35 1.85 17.38
CA ALA A 56 -2.63 2.11 18.65
C ALA A 56 -2.99 3.45 19.33
N GLY A 57 -3.83 4.26 18.68
CA GLY A 57 -4.18 5.61 19.14
C GLY A 57 -4.91 5.62 20.49
N ARG A 58 -4.60 6.62 21.32
CA ARG A 58 -5.31 6.88 22.57
C ARG A 58 -6.60 7.63 22.23
N SER A 59 -7.75 7.13 22.66
CA SER A 59 -9.06 7.82 22.56
C SER A 59 -9.15 9.02 23.52
N SER A 60 -8.07 9.79 23.70
CA SER A 60 -7.95 10.83 24.73
C SER A 60 -8.99 11.94 24.59
N ARG A 61 -9.41 12.26 23.36
CA ARG A 61 -10.45 13.25 23.06
C ARG A 61 -11.88 12.74 23.28
N MET A 62 -12.09 11.43 23.40
CA MET A 62 -13.41 10.84 23.66
C MET A 62 -13.89 11.02 25.10
N GLY A 63 -12.97 11.27 26.05
CA GLY A 63 -13.30 11.41 27.48
C GLY A 63 -13.98 10.18 28.11
N GLY A 64 -14.00 9.04 27.40
CA GLY A 64 -14.81 7.86 27.70
C GLY A 64 -14.26 6.58 27.05
N PRO A 65 -15.10 5.55 26.82
CA PRO A 65 -14.66 4.26 26.26
C PRO A 65 -13.94 4.41 24.92
N ASN A 66 -13.02 3.49 24.64
CA ASN A 66 -12.21 3.54 23.43
C ASN A 66 -13.07 3.48 22.16
N LYS A 67 -12.96 4.51 21.30
CA LYS A 67 -13.75 4.65 20.06
C LYS A 67 -13.60 3.45 19.13
N LEU A 68 -12.47 2.76 19.18
CA LEU A 68 -12.19 1.57 18.38
C LEU A 68 -13.11 0.38 18.75
N LEU A 69 -13.67 0.39 19.96
CA LEU A 69 -14.62 -0.60 20.46
C LEU A 69 -16.08 -0.20 20.20
N ALA A 70 -16.34 1.04 19.76
CA ALA A 70 -17.68 1.49 19.43
C ALA A 70 -18.26 0.65 18.29
N ARG A 71 -19.55 0.37 18.34
CA ARG A 71 -20.22 -0.54 17.42
C ARG A 71 -20.96 0.23 16.32
N PHE A 72 -20.76 -0.22 15.09
CA PHE A 72 -21.49 0.22 13.92
C PHE A 72 -22.19 -1.00 13.35
N ASP A 73 -23.52 -0.97 13.31
CA ASP A 73 -24.34 -2.13 12.94
C ASP A 73 -24.01 -3.37 13.79
N GLY A 74 -23.73 -3.15 15.08
CA GLY A 74 -23.37 -4.22 16.02
C GLY A 74 -21.92 -4.70 15.92
N VAL A 75 -21.11 -4.25 14.95
CA VAL A 75 -19.71 -4.67 14.80
C VAL A 75 -18.76 -3.61 15.36
N PRO A 76 -17.78 -3.97 16.22
CA PRO A 76 -16.76 -3.03 16.69
C PRO A 76 -16.01 -2.36 15.53
N LEU A 77 -15.81 -1.05 15.62
CA LEU A 77 -15.24 -0.22 14.55
C LEU A 77 -13.89 -0.75 14.06
N ALA A 78 -12.97 -1.02 14.98
CA ALA A 78 -11.66 -1.54 14.60
C ALA A 78 -11.77 -2.87 13.85
N ARG A 79 -12.66 -3.77 14.28
CA ARG A 79 -12.90 -5.05 13.60
C ARG A 79 -13.46 -4.83 12.20
N ARG A 80 -14.47 -3.97 12.06
CA ARG A 80 -15.07 -3.62 10.76
C ARG A 80 -14.04 -3.07 9.78
N THR A 81 -13.18 -2.15 10.23
CA THR A 81 -12.11 -1.58 9.41
C THR A 81 -11.08 -2.65 9.04
N ALA A 82 -10.68 -3.50 9.99
CA ALA A 82 -9.75 -4.60 9.75
C ALA A 82 -10.30 -5.64 8.75
N GLU A 83 -11.57 -6.04 8.87
CA GLU A 83 -12.25 -6.93 7.94
C GLU A 83 -12.25 -6.37 6.52
N ARG A 84 -12.60 -5.09 6.36
CA ARG A 84 -12.63 -4.43 5.05
C ARG A 84 -11.25 -4.31 4.41
N LEU A 85 -10.23 -4.00 5.20
CA LEU A 85 -8.85 -3.91 4.72
C LEU A 85 -8.30 -5.30 4.36
N ALA A 86 -8.57 -6.29 5.19
CA ALA A 86 -8.15 -7.68 4.97
C ALA A 86 -8.85 -8.33 3.75
N ALA A 87 -10.05 -7.88 3.41
CA ALA A 87 -10.77 -8.30 2.21
C ALA A 87 -10.31 -7.60 0.92
N SER A 88 -9.45 -6.58 1.01
CA SER A 88 -8.93 -5.86 -0.15
C SER A 88 -7.80 -6.63 -0.86
N GLY A 89 -7.38 -6.12 -2.01
CA GLY A 89 -6.22 -6.60 -2.76
C GLY A 89 -4.86 -6.27 -2.14
N ALA A 90 -4.83 -5.75 -0.90
CA ALA A 90 -3.60 -5.56 -0.13
C ALA A 90 -3.21 -6.85 0.59
N GLY A 91 -1.91 -7.15 0.63
CA GLY A 91 -1.42 -8.33 1.31
C GLY A 91 0.10 -8.40 1.35
N PRO A 92 0.70 -8.68 2.52
CA PRO A 92 0.04 -8.99 3.80
C PRO A 92 -0.48 -7.75 4.54
N VAL A 93 -1.37 -7.98 5.52
CA VAL A 93 -1.97 -6.94 6.38
C VAL A 93 -1.40 -7.06 7.80
N VAL A 94 -0.95 -5.94 8.36
CA VAL A 94 -0.46 -5.83 9.74
C VAL A 94 -1.35 -4.84 10.48
N ALA A 95 -1.90 -5.24 11.63
CA ALA A 95 -2.56 -4.33 12.55
C ALA A 95 -1.63 -3.98 13.71
N VAL A 96 -1.41 -2.69 13.93
CA VAL A 96 -0.59 -2.19 15.04
C VAL A 96 -1.52 -1.75 16.16
N VAL A 97 -1.41 -2.41 17.32
CA VAL A 97 -2.18 -2.11 18.52
C VAL A 97 -1.28 -1.50 19.60
N GLY A 98 -1.88 -0.77 20.54
CA GLY A 98 -1.17 -0.12 21.64
C GLY A 98 -2.05 -0.09 22.88
N HIS A 99 -2.74 1.02 23.10
CA HIS A 99 -3.71 1.11 24.19
C HIS A 99 -4.79 0.01 24.08
N GLN A 100 -5.01 -0.73 25.17
CA GLN A 100 -5.93 -1.89 25.22
C GLN A 100 -5.62 -3.00 24.19
N ALA A 101 -4.33 -3.24 23.93
CA ALA A 101 -3.85 -4.25 22.97
C ALA A 101 -4.53 -5.61 23.10
N ALA A 102 -4.74 -6.14 24.32
CA ALA A 102 -5.39 -7.43 24.54
C ALA A 102 -6.84 -7.48 23.99
N GLN A 103 -7.63 -6.42 24.22
CA GLN A 103 -9.00 -6.33 23.71
C GLN A 103 -9.01 -6.21 22.18
N LEU A 104 -8.16 -5.34 21.62
CA LEU A 104 -8.06 -5.17 20.17
C LEU A 104 -7.56 -6.44 19.47
N ARG A 105 -6.61 -7.16 20.08
CA ARG A 105 -6.15 -8.46 19.57
C ARG A 105 -7.30 -9.47 19.50
N GLY A 106 -8.15 -9.54 20.53
CA GLY A 106 -9.34 -10.39 20.52
C GLY A 106 -10.35 -9.99 19.44
N LEU A 107 -10.48 -8.70 19.12
CA LEU A 107 -11.34 -8.26 18.01
C LEU A 107 -10.87 -8.75 16.64
N PHE A 108 -9.55 -8.90 16.46
CA PHE A 108 -8.93 -9.29 15.20
C PHE A 108 -8.75 -10.81 15.05
N GLU A 109 -9.13 -11.60 16.06
CA GLU A 109 -9.03 -13.06 15.99
C GLU A 109 -9.84 -13.62 14.80
N GLY A 110 -9.20 -14.52 14.05
CA GLY A 110 -9.77 -15.15 12.85
C GLY A 110 -9.64 -14.33 11.56
N LEU A 111 -9.13 -13.10 11.61
CA LEU A 111 -8.86 -12.30 10.41
C LEU A 111 -7.49 -12.66 9.80
N PRO A 112 -7.32 -12.58 8.46
CA PRO A 112 -6.05 -12.88 7.79
C PRO A 112 -5.07 -11.70 7.89
N LEU A 113 -4.72 -11.32 9.12
CA LEU A 113 -3.80 -10.24 9.44
C LEU A 113 -2.86 -10.64 10.59
N THR A 114 -1.71 -9.98 10.66
CA THR A 114 -0.78 -10.10 11.79
C THR A 114 -0.98 -8.94 12.76
N VAL A 115 -1.13 -9.23 14.05
CA VAL A 115 -1.21 -8.18 15.09
C VAL A 115 0.17 -7.95 15.68
N VAL A 116 0.60 -6.69 15.72
CA VAL A 116 1.86 -6.23 16.33
C VAL A 116 1.54 -5.22 17.41
N GLU A 117 2.22 -5.33 18.54
CA GLU A 117 2.08 -4.36 19.64
C GLU A 117 3.17 -3.31 19.55
N ASN A 118 2.79 -2.04 19.66
CA ASN A 118 3.71 -0.94 19.93
C ASN A 118 3.63 -0.59 21.42
N PRO A 119 4.57 -1.06 22.27
CA PRO A 119 4.56 -0.76 23.70
C PRO A 119 4.73 0.75 23.97
N ASP A 120 5.42 1.45 23.08
CA ASP A 120 5.67 2.89 23.16
C ASP A 120 4.61 3.70 22.39
N PHE A 121 3.35 3.23 22.32
CA PHE A 121 2.25 3.92 21.62
C PHE A 121 2.03 5.36 22.09
N ALA A 122 2.48 5.71 23.30
CA ALA A 122 2.44 7.07 23.83
C ALA A 122 3.41 8.04 23.12
N SER A 123 4.41 7.53 22.40
CA SER A 123 5.39 8.33 21.65
C SER A 123 4.83 8.97 20.36
N GLY A 124 3.60 8.59 19.96
CA GLY A 124 2.89 9.18 18.83
C GLY A 124 2.73 8.24 17.63
N LEU A 125 2.18 8.79 16.55
CA LEU A 125 1.88 8.06 15.32
C LEU A 125 3.13 7.46 14.64
N ALA A 126 4.30 8.11 14.75
CA ALA A 126 5.54 7.66 14.12
C ALA A 126 5.96 6.28 14.61
N GLY A 127 5.93 6.03 15.92
CA GLY A 127 6.32 4.74 16.50
C GLY A 127 5.44 3.59 16.01
N SER A 128 4.13 3.84 15.91
CA SER A 128 3.16 2.84 15.44
C SER A 128 3.35 2.54 13.95
N LEU A 129 3.61 3.58 13.14
CA LEU A 129 3.89 3.41 11.73
C LEU A 129 5.21 2.63 11.49
N LYS A 130 6.27 2.96 12.23
CA LYS A 130 7.54 2.20 12.20
C LYS A 130 7.32 0.72 12.56
N ALA A 131 6.60 0.44 13.65
CA ALA A 131 6.31 -0.93 14.07
C ALA A 131 5.56 -1.72 12.99
N GLY A 132 4.54 -1.10 12.38
CA GLY A 132 3.76 -1.74 11.32
C GLY A 132 4.56 -2.01 10.05
N ILE A 133 5.36 -1.03 9.61
CA ILE A 133 6.21 -1.17 8.42
C ILE A 133 7.29 -2.24 8.62
N ARG A 134 7.94 -2.30 9.79
CA ARG A 134 8.95 -3.32 10.11
C ARG A 134 8.40 -4.74 10.10
N ALA A 135 7.11 -4.90 10.38
CA ALA A 135 6.43 -6.20 10.39
C ALA A 135 5.95 -6.64 9.01
N LEU A 136 5.95 -5.76 8.01
CA LEU A 136 5.70 -6.15 6.62
C LEU A 136 6.91 -6.92 6.08
N PRO A 137 6.70 -7.97 5.27
CA PRO A 137 7.79 -8.76 4.73
C PRO A 137 8.60 -7.94 3.72
N PRO A 138 9.88 -8.29 3.51
CA PRO A 138 10.65 -7.74 2.41
C PRO A 138 9.95 -8.06 1.07
N GLY A 139 10.06 -7.14 0.12
CA GLY A 139 9.54 -7.34 -1.24
C GLY A 139 8.17 -6.74 -1.51
N ILE A 140 7.60 -5.97 -0.59
CA ILE A 140 6.47 -5.06 -0.89
C ILE A 140 6.96 -3.81 -1.62
N ASP A 141 6.23 -3.39 -2.64
CA ASP A 141 6.54 -2.21 -3.44
C ASP A 141 5.88 -0.94 -2.88
N GLY A 142 4.81 -1.11 -2.11
CA GLY A 142 4.19 -0.04 -1.34
C GLY A 142 3.49 -0.54 -0.08
N ALA A 143 3.20 0.39 0.81
CA ALA A 143 2.47 0.15 2.05
C ALA A 143 1.25 1.06 2.11
N LEU A 144 0.06 0.45 2.14
CA LEU A 144 -1.20 1.14 2.42
C LEU A 144 -1.33 1.36 3.92
N VAL A 145 -1.30 2.60 4.35
CA VAL A 145 -1.47 3.02 5.74
C VAL A 145 -2.92 3.47 5.93
N ALA A 146 -3.66 2.74 6.77
CA ALA A 146 -5.05 3.02 7.13
C ALA A 146 -5.19 3.25 8.63
N LEU A 147 -6.16 4.07 9.03
CA LEU A 147 -6.50 4.30 10.43
C LEU A 147 -7.71 3.46 10.82
N ALA A 148 -7.69 2.86 12.02
CA ALA A 148 -8.75 1.95 12.46
C ALA A 148 -10.08 2.65 12.81
N ASP A 149 -10.05 3.97 12.99
CA ASP A 149 -11.16 4.82 13.40
C ASP A 149 -11.92 5.48 12.24
N MET A 150 -11.75 4.98 11.01
CA MET A 150 -12.40 5.49 9.80
C MET A 150 -13.56 4.59 9.36
N PRO A 151 -14.80 4.80 9.86
CA PRO A 151 -15.94 3.92 9.59
C PRO A 151 -16.42 3.94 8.13
N GLY A 152 -16.13 5.01 7.40
CA GLY A 152 -16.65 5.24 6.05
C GLY A 152 -15.90 4.50 4.95
N VAL A 153 -14.61 4.16 5.16
CA VAL A 153 -13.76 3.60 4.11
C VAL A 153 -14.15 2.14 3.85
N ALA A 154 -14.46 1.82 2.59
CA ALA A 154 -14.88 0.50 2.15
C ALA A 154 -13.74 -0.29 1.47
N THR A 155 -13.92 -1.59 1.31
CA THR A 155 -12.96 -2.46 0.60
C THR A 155 -12.67 -1.97 -0.82
N ALA A 156 -13.71 -1.55 -1.55
CA ALA A 156 -13.58 -1.01 -2.91
C ALA A 156 -12.72 0.26 -2.97
N ASP A 157 -12.67 1.06 -1.90
CA ASP A 157 -11.84 2.25 -1.83
C ASP A 157 -10.35 1.87 -1.74
N TYR A 158 -10.01 0.90 -0.88
CA TYR A 158 -8.66 0.35 -0.81
C TYR A 158 -8.24 -0.24 -2.16
N ASP A 159 -9.11 -1.02 -2.80
CA ASP A 159 -8.83 -1.63 -4.10
C ASP A 159 -8.60 -0.59 -5.19
N ARG A 160 -9.38 0.50 -5.20
CA ARG A 160 -9.19 1.61 -6.13
C ARG A 160 -7.85 2.30 -5.92
N MET A 161 -7.45 2.55 -4.68
CA MET A 161 -6.13 3.12 -4.38
C MET A 161 -4.99 2.19 -4.83
N ILE A 162 -5.12 0.89 -4.56
CA ILE A 162 -4.13 -0.13 -4.95
C ILE A 162 -4.04 -0.24 -6.48
N ALA A 163 -5.16 -0.19 -7.18
CA ALA A 163 -5.20 -0.19 -8.64
C ALA A 163 -4.50 1.04 -9.21
N THR A 164 -4.74 2.23 -8.65
CA THR A 164 -4.03 3.46 -9.01
C THR A 164 -2.52 3.32 -8.79
N PHE A 165 -2.10 2.80 -7.63
CA PHE A 165 -0.69 2.61 -7.32
C PHE A 165 -0.01 1.68 -8.34
N ARG A 166 -0.67 0.56 -8.69
CA ARG A 166 -0.18 -0.39 -9.71
C ARG A 166 -0.14 0.22 -11.10
N LYS A 167 -1.13 1.04 -11.47
CA LYS A 167 -1.18 1.74 -12.77
C LYS A 167 0.01 2.69 -12.95
N HIS A 168 0.48 3.28 -11.86
CA HIS A 168 1.67 4.15 -11.82
C HIS A 168 2.97 3.38 -11.48
N GLY A 169 3.02 2.07 -11.74
CA GLY A 169 4.23 1.26 -11.58
C GLY A 169 4.72 1.09 -10.13
N GLY A 170 3.92 1.47 -9.14
CA GLY A 170 4.27 1.37 -7.72
C GLY A 170 5.31 2.38 -7.23
N GLN A 171 5.47 3.51 -7.92
CA GLN A 171 6.52 4.50 -7.63
C GLN A 171 5.98 5.82 -7.05
N VAL A 172 4.66 6.03 -7.09
CA VAL A 172 4.01 7.27 -6.65
C VAL A 172 3.41 7.13 -5.25
N VAL A 173 3.18 8.25 -4.58
CA VAL A 173 2.29 8.30 -3.42
C VAL A 173 0.86 8.29 -3.93
N VAL A 174 0.01 7.40 -3.40
CA VAL A 174 -1.43 7.45 -3.67
C VAL A 174 -2.15 7.90 -2.42
N ARG A 175 -2.87 9.01 -2.48
CA ARG A 175 -3.49 9.64 -1.31
C ARG A 175 -4.99 9.75 -1.49
N ALA A 176 -5.76 9.37 -0.47
CA ALA A 176 -7.20 9.59 -0.48
C ALA A 176 -7.53 11.09 -0.37
N THR A 177 -8.58 11.53 -1.07
CA THR A 177 -9.12 12.90 -0.94
C THR A 177 -10.63 12.93 -0.76
N ALA A 178 -11.10 14.04 -0.20
CA ALA A 178 -12.51 14.41 -0.10
C ALA A 178 -12.67 15.84 -0.60
N GLY A 179 -13.26 16.04 -1.78
CA GLY A 179 -13.42 17.37 -2.39
C GLY A 179 -12.09 18.09 -2.63
N GLY A 180 -11.06 17.34 -3.05
CA GLY A 180 -9.70 17.86 -3.26
C GLY A 180 -8.91 18.14 -1.97
N GLN A 181 -9.53 17.96 -0.80
CA GLN A 181 -8.82 18.02 0.47
C GLN A 181 -8.21 16.66 0.77
N ARG A 182 -6.97 16.66 1.26
CA ARG A 182 -6.28 15.44 1.69
C ARG A 182 -7.06 14.69 2.78
N GLY A 183 -6.96 13.37 2.73
CA GLY A 183 -7.48 12.46 3.74
C GLY A 183 -6.59 11.23 3.89
N ASN A 184 -7.15 10.22 4.55
CA ASN A 184 -6.61 8.87 4.67
C ASN A 184 -7.57 7.90 3.96
N PRO A 185 -7.14 6.69 3.56
CA PRO A 185 -5.81 6.10 3.67
C PRO A 185 -4.76 6.75 2.75
N VAL A 186 -3.51 6.29 2.86
CA VAL A 186 -2.43 6.64 1.93
C VAL A 186 -1.58 5.41 1.57
N ILE A 187 -1.09 5.31 0.34
CA ILE A 187 -0.11 4.32 -0.08
C ILE A 187 1.24 5.01 -0.24
N LEU A 188 2.23 4.53 0.51
CA LEU A 188 3.61 4.96 0.43
C LEU A 188 4.40 4.01 -0.47
N PRO A 189 5.11 4.48 -1.51
CA PRO A 189 6.00 3.64 -2.29
C PRO A 189 7.24 3.27 -1.48
N ARG A 190 7.92 2.19 -1.89
CA ARG A 190 9.13 1.66 -1.25
C ARG A 190 10.19 2.73 -0.96
N ALA A 191 10.34 3.71 -1.84
CA ALA A 191 11.28 4.81 -1.66
C ALA A 191 11.02 5.62 -0.37
N LEU A 192 9.75 5.82 0.01
CA LEU A 192 9.41 6.50 1.27
C LEU A 192 9.40 5.53 2.46
N ILE A 193 9.04 4.27 2.24
CA ILE A 193 9.12 3.23 3.28
C ILE A 193 10.54 3.11 3.81
N ALA A 194 11.55 3.18 2.94
CA ALA A 194 12.96 3.12 3.34
C ALA A 194 13.38 4.28 4.27
N ARG A 195 12.64 5.39 4.24
CA ARG A 195 12.85 6.60 5.05
C ARG A 195 11.97 6.63 6.30
N ILE A 196 11.20 5.59 6.58
CA ILE A 196 10.25 5.57 7.72
C ILE A 196 10.95 5.81 9.06
N GLU A 197 12.23 5.44 9.17
CA GLU A 197 13.03 5.61 10.37
C GLU A 197 13.31 7.09 10.71
N GLU A 198 13.20 7.99 9.74
CA GLU A 198 13.35 9.45 9.91
C GLU A 198 12.18 10.09 10.66
N LEU A 199 11.04 9.40 10.80
CA LEU A 199 9.87 9.94 11.48
C LEU A 199 10.06 10.03 12.99
N GLU A 200 9.61 11.13 13.59
CA GLU A 200 9.65 11.34 15.04
C GLU A 200 8.33 11.92 15.57
N GLY A 201 8.03 11.61 16.84
CA GLY A 201 6.87 12.13 17.57
C GLY A 201 5.53 11.74 16.95
N ASP A 202 4.60 12.68 16.92
CA ASP A 202 3.26 12.48 16.36
C ASP A 202 3.18 12.70 14.84
N THR A 203 4.35 12.66 14.19
CA THR A 203 4.46 12.86 12.75
C THR A 203 4.11 11.58 12.02
N GLY A 204 2.92 11.56 11.39
CA GLY A 204 2.51 10.47 10.51
C GLY A 204 3.26 10.45 9.17
N ALA A 205 2.77 9.60 8.27
CA ALA A 205 3.25 9.49 6.88
C ALA A 205 3.32 10.83 6.12
N ARG A 206 2.56 11.83 6.57
CA ARG A 206 2.49 13.18 6.00
C ARG A 206 3.85 13.81 5.76
N HIS A 207 4.75 13.78 6.74
CA HIS A 207 6.05 14.45 6.60
C HIS A 207 6.92 13.82 5.52
N LEU A 208 6.90 12.48 5.41
CA LEU A 208 7.61 11.78 4.35
C LEU A 208 7.07 12.11 2.97
N ILE A 209 5.76 12.33 2.85
CA ILE A 209 5.13 12.72 1.58
C ILE A 209 5.56 14.15 1.21
N GLU A 210 5.49 15.09 2.15
CA GLU A 210 5.82 16.50 1.92
C GLU A 210 7.32 16.71 1.63
N THR A 211 8.21 15.93 2.27
CA THR A 211 9.68 16.00 2.09
C THR A 211 10.23 15.01 1.05
N GLY A 212 9.39 14.10 0.55
CA GLY A 212 9.79 13.01 -0.32
C GLY A 212 10.04 13.41 -1.76
N GLY A 213 9.43 14.51 -2.22
CA GLY A 213 9.54 14.99 -3.60
C GLY A 213 8.98 14.05 -4.66
N LEU A 214 8.20 13.03 -4.26
CA LEU A 214 7.58 12.09 -5.18
C LEU A 214 6.25 12.63 -5.73
N GLU A 215 5.88 12.18 -6.91
CA GLU A 215 4.55 12.43 -7.47
C GLU A 215 3.47 11.91 -6.52
N ILE A 216 2.45 12.74 -6.31
CA ILE A 216 1.28 12.41 -5.50
C ILE A 216 0.08 12.30 -6.44
N VAL A 217 -0.54 11.12 -6.44
CA VAL A 217 -1.77 10.85 -7.17
C VAL A 217 -2.93 10.77 -6.19
N ASP A 218 -3.84 11.71 -6.30
CA ASP A 218 -5.02 11.79 -5.44
C ASP A 218 -6.15 10.88 -5.93
N VAL A 219 -6.82 10.20 -5.00
CA VAL A 219 -7.95 9.30 -5.23
C VAL A 219 -9.12 9.77 -4.38
N GLU A 220 -10.11 10.37 -5.04
CA GLU A 220 -11.30 10.91 -4.38
C GLU A 220 -12.21 9.82 -3.78
N LEU A 221 -12.23 9.67 -2.46
CA LEU A 221 -13.11 8.72 -1.76
C LEU A 221 -14.33 9.40 -1.11
N GLY A 222 -14.51 10.71 -1.32
CA GLY A 222 -15.52 11.49 -0.63
C GLY A 222 -15.25 11.59 0.87
N GLU A 223 -16.28 11.94 1.64
CA GLU A 223 -16.13 12.23 3.09
C GLU A 223 -15.56 11.05 3.90
N ALA A 224 -15.70 9.82 3.42
CA ALA A 224 -15.05 8.65 4.02
C ALA A 224 -13.54 8.82 4.22
N ALA A 225 -12.86 9.59 3.37
CA ALA A 225 -11.43 9.86 3.49
C ALA A 225 -11.03 10.78 4.65
N ARG A 226 -11.98 11.54 5.21
CA ARG A 226 -11.70 12.54 6.27
C ARG A 226 -12.46 12.30 7.56
N VAL A 227 -13.45 11.41 7.57
CA VAL A 227 -14.23 11.12 8.77
C VAL A 227 -13.46 10.13 9.66
N ASP A 228 -12.81 10.67 10.69
CA ASP A 228 -12.43 9.95 11.90
C ASP A 228 -13.43 10.25 13.02
N VAL A 229 -13.59 9.30 13.96
CA VAL A 229 -14.56 9.45 15.06
C VAL A 229 -13.87 9.84 16.37
N ASP A 230 -13.23 11.01 16.38
CA ASP A 230 -12.44 11.49 17.52
C ASP A 230 -13.25 12.00 18.73
N THR A 231 -14.54 12.31 18.54
CA THR A 231 -15.43 12.78 19.60
C THR A 231 -16.72 11.95 19.67
N PRO A 232 -17.43 11.92 20.81
CA PRO A 232 -18.71 11.23 20.92
C PRO A 232 -19.75 11.71 19.91
N GLU A 233 -19.75 13.01 19.59
CA GLU A 233 -20.64 13.61 18.59
C GLU A 233 -20.31 13.13 17.18
N ALA A 234 -19.02 13.09 16.83
CA ALA A 234 -18.55 12.56 15.55
C ALA A 234 -18.87 11.06 15.41
N LEU A 235 -18.71 10.30 16.49
CA LEU A 235 -19.08 8.89 16.55
C LEU A 235 -20.57 8.69 16.30
N ALA A 236 -21.42 9.45 16.99
CA ALA A 236 -22.88 9.37 16.82
C ALA A 236 -23.31 9.80 15.42
N ALA A 237 -22.74 10.88 14.88
CA ALA A 237 -23.01 11.37 13.53
C ALA A 237 -22.61 10.35 12.44
N ALA A 238 -21.57 9.56 12.69
CA ALA A 238 -21.16 8.46 11.82
C ALA A 238 -22.03 7.19 11.97
N GLY A 239 -22.99 7.17 12.90
CA GLY A 239 -23.86 6.02 13.17
C GLY A 239 -23.31 5.01 14.18
N GLY A 240 -22.27 5.38 14.93
CA GLY A 240 -21.65 4.55 15.95
C GLY A 240 -22.37 4.64 17.30
N THR A 241 -22.32 3.55 18.06
CA THR A 241 -22.80 3.49 19.44
C THR A 241 -21.67 3.07 20.37
N VAL A 242 -21.51 3.78 21.49
CA VAL A 242 -20.56 3.38 22.53
C VAL A 242 -21.19 2.23 23.31
N ALA A 243 -20.45 1.13 23.53
CA ALA A 243 -20.90 0.11 24.46
C ALA A 243 -20.92 0.71 25.87
N GLY A 244 -22.11 0.75 26.48
CA GLY A 244 -22.30 1.15 27.87
C GLY A 244 -21.73 0.15 28.87
#